data_AF-A0A2V9VNU7-F1
#
_entry.id   AF-A0A2V9VNU7-F1
#
_cell.length_a   1.000
_cell.length_b   1.000
_cell.length_c   1.000
_cell.angle_alpha   90.00
_cell.angle_beta   90.00
_cell.angle_gamma   90.00
#
_symmetry.space_group_name_H-M   'P 1'
#
loop_
_entity.id
_entity.type
_entity.pdbx_description
1 polymer ?
#
loop_
_entity_poly.entity_id
_entity_poly.type
_entity_poly.pdbx_seq_one_letter_code
_entity_poly.pdbx_strand_id
1 'polypeptide(L)' 'PMSSRERRIVHLALRDEADLRTESEGEGMRRCLVVYPKDSRSVSSAARRGIR' A
#
# COMPACT_ATOMS: atom_id res chain seq x y z
N PRO A 1 4.47 4.38 15.38
CA PRO A 1 4.60 4.73 13.94
C PRO A 1 6.01 4.32 13.47
N MET A 2 6.17 3.70 12.29
CA MET A 2 7.50 3.35 11.76
C MET A 2 8.27 4.61 11.36
N SER A 3 9.57 4.64 11.66
CA SER A 3 10.53 5.63 11.15
C SER A 3 10.70 5.52 9.63
N SER A 4 11.28 6.57 9.02
CA SER A 4 11.61 6.55 7.59
C SER A 4 12.57 5.42 7.21
N ARG A 5 13.48 5.04 8.12
CA ARG A 5 14.42 3.94 7.92
C ARG A 5 13.68 2.60 7.88
N GLU A 6 12.80 2.34 8.85
CA GLU A 6 12.01 1.11 8.88
C GLU A 6 11.11 0.98 7.64
N ARG A 7 10.42 2.05 7.24
CA ARG A 7 9.61 2.04 6.01
C ARG A 7 10.47 1.75 4.77
N ARG A 8 11.67 2.34 4.69
CA ARG A 8 12.62 2.07 3.60
C ARG A 8 13.06 0.61 3.56
N ILE A 9 13.30 -0.02 4.70
CA ILE A 9 13.67 -1.44 4.78
C ILE A 9 12.54 -2.29 4.18
N VAL A 10 11.28 -2.05 4.57
CA VAL A 10 10.14 -2.81 4.03
C VAL A 10 9.93 -2.57 2.54
N HIS A 11 10.06 -1.31 2.08
CA HIS A 11 10.01 -0.99 0.64
C HIS A 11 11.05 -1.77 -0.18
N LEU A 12 12.26 -1.93 0.35
CA LEU A 12 13.32 -2.69 -0.33
C LEU A 12 13.06 -4.19 -0.27
N ALA A 13 12.62 -4.70 0.88
CA ALA A 13 12.30 -6.12 1.05
C ALA A 13 11.16 -6.58 0.13
N LEU A 14 10.18 -5.72 -0.15
CA LEU A 14 9.03 -6.04 -1.00
C LEU A 14 9.17 -5.56 -2.46
N ARG A 15 10.34 -5.04 -2.86
CA ARG A 15 10.54 -4.46 -4.20
C ARG A 15 10.32 -5.48 -5.32
N ASP A 16 10.83 -6.69 -5.14
CA ASP A 16 10.88 -7.72 -6.18
C ASP A 16 9.62 -8.59 -6.18
N GLU A 17 8.70 -8.36 -5.23
CA GLU A 17 7.41 -9.02 -5.18
C GLU A 17 6.52 -8.53 -6.34
N ALA A 18 6.33 -9.41 -7.33
CA ALA A 18 5.64 -9.09 -8.58
C ALA A 18 4.17 -8.69 -8.36
N ASP A 19 3.56 -9.13 -7.26
CA ASP A 19 2.14 -8.92 -6.95
C ASP A 19 1.87 -7.84 -5.90
N LEU A 20 2.92 -7.18 -5.37
CA LEU A 20 2.77 -6.18 -4.31
C LEU A 20 3.31 -4.80 -4.72
N ARG A 21 2.64 -3.76 -4.24
CA ARG A 21 3.04 -2.35 -4.33
C ARG A 21 3.00 -1.73 -2.95
N THR A 22 3.93 -0.85 -2.65
CA THR A 22 4.06 -0.23 -1.33
C THR A 22 4.14 1.29 -1.44
N GLU A 23 3.46 2.03 -0.57
CA GLU A 23 3.48 3.50 -0.53
C GLU A 23 3.64 4.01 0.91
N SER A 24 4.19 5.21 1.10
CA SER A 24 4.29 5.87 2.42
C SER A 24 3.30 7.03 2.49
N GLU A 25 2.11 6.77 3.05
CA GLU A 25 0.97 7.68 3.07
C GLU A 25 0.87 8.46 4.39
N GLY A 26 0.26 9.65 4.34
CA GLY A 26 0.05 10.52 5.49
C GLY A 26 1.29 11.32 5.94
N GLU A 27 1.11 12.12 6.99
CA GLU A 27 2.11 13.09 7.46
C GLU A 27 2.33 13.01 8.98
N GLY A 28 3.52 13.46 9.41
CA GLY A 28 3.91 13.48 10.82
C GLY A 28 3.70 12.12 11.50
N MET A 29 2.96 12.13 12.62
CA MET A 29 2.66 10.92 13.41
C MET A 29 1.65 9.98 12.73
N ARG A 30 0.91 10.45 11.72
CA ARG A 30 -0.04 9.64 10.95
C ARG A 30 0.59 8.99 9.74
N ARG A 31 1.88 9.25 9.48
CA ARG A 31 2.57 8.67 8.33
C ARG A 31 2.82 7.18 8.53
N CYS A 32 2.34 6.37 7.59
CA CYS A 32 2.43 4.91 7.64
C CYS A 32 2.87 4.31 6.30
N LEU A 33 3.29 3.04 6.34
CA LEU A 33 3.52 2.25 5.14
C LEU A 33 2.22 1.52 4.79
N VAL A 34 1.78 1.63 3.54
CA VAL A 34 0.61 0.92 3.01
C VAL A 34 1.07 -0.06 1.94
N VAL A 35 0.51 -1.28 1.96
CA VAL A 35 0.79 -2.34 1.00
C VAL A 35 -0.47 -2.64 0.22
N TYR A 36 -0.36 -2.67 -1.10
CA TYR A 36 -1.44 -2.93 -2.04
C TYR A 36 -1.10 -4.17 -2.88
N PRO A 37 -2.09 -5.02 -3.21
CA PRO A 37 -1.95 -5.94 -4.33
C PRO A 37 -1.80 -5.17 -5.65
N LYS A 38 -0.90 -5.59 -6.54
CA LYS A 38 -0.70 -5.01 -7.89
C LYS A 38 -1.82 -5.39 -8.84
N ASP A 39 -2.32 -6.62 -8.76
CA ASP A 39 -3.36 -7.12 -9.66
C ASP A 39 -4.76 -7.10 -9.02
N SER A 40 -4.99 -6.21 -8.05
CA SER A 40 -6.37 -5.91 -7.63
C SER A 40 -7.03 -5.10 -8.73
N ARG A 41 -7.43 -5.76 -9.81
CA ARG A 41 -8.49 -5.27 -10.68
C ARG A 41 -9.71 -5.05 -9.80
N SER A 42 -9.89 -3.81 -9.37
CA SER A 42 -11.16 -3.27 -8.90
C SER A 42 -11.74 -3.75 -7.56
N VAL A 43 -11.01 -4.14 -6.51
CA VAL A 43 -11.70 -4.34 -5.22
C VAL A 43 -12.27 -3.01 -4.66
N SER A 44 -11.70 -1.86 -5.04
CA SER A 44 -12.25 -0.52 -4.74
C SER A 44 -13.26 0.01 -5.77
N SER A 45 -13.44 -0.66 -6.92
CA SER A 45 -14.48 -0.31 -7.92
C SER A 45 -15.60 -1.35 -8.02
N ALA A 46 -15.45 -2.56 -7.48
CA ALA A 46 -16.50 -3.56 -7.38
C ALA A 46 -17.46 -3.26 -6.22
N ALA A 47 -16.99 -2.62 -5.15
CA ALA A 47 -17.86 -2.14 -4.07
C ALA A 47 -18.73 -0.93 -4.46
N ARG A 48 -18.44 -0.25 -5.59
CA ARG A 48 -19.21 0.91 -6.10
C ARG A 48 -20.12 0.59 -7.30
N ARG A 49 -20.10 -0.64 -7.82
CA ARG A 49 -20.94 -1.09 -8.96
C ARG A 49 -22.05 -2.07 -8.53
N GLY A 50 -22.49 -1.96 -7.29
CA GLY A 50 -23.50 -2.83 -6.69
C GLY A 50 -24.70 -2.09 -6.10
N ILE A 51 -24.99 -0.87 -6.56
CA ILE A 51 -26.26 -0.20 -6.25
C ILE A 51 -27.00 -0.09 -7.58
N ARG A 52 -27.88 -1.05 -7.81
CA ARG A 52 -29.01 -0.91 -8.72
C ARG A 52 -29.99 0.11 -8.14
#